data_AF-A0A084E3I8-F1
#
_entry.id   AF-A0A084E3I8-F1
#
_cell.length_a   1.000
_cell.length_b   1.000
_cell.length_c   1.000
_cell.angle_alpha   90.00
_cell.angle_beta   90.00
_cell.angle_gamma   90.00
#
_symmetry.space_group_name_H-M   'P 1'
#
loop_
_entity.id
_entity.type
_entity.pdbx_description
1 polymer ?
#
loop_
_entity_poly.entity_id
_entity_poly.type
_entity_poly.pdbx_seq_one_letter_code
_entity_poly.pdbx_strand_id
1 'polypeptide(L)' 'MILHNLLRRHRPDPVEEHVENGLLMSACLLCGRPMVKPSKRGWQLAGRVRP' A
#
# COMPACT_ATOMS: atom_id res chain seq x y z
N MET A 1 7.57 -3.23 -19.71
CA MET A 1 6.37 -4.08 -19.59
C MET A 1 5.97 -4.14 -18.11
N ILE A 2 4.80 -3.61 -17.76
CA ILE A 2 4.31 -3.58 -16.37
C ILE A 2 3.49 -4.86 -16.15
N LEU A 3 4.11 -5.91 -15.61
CA LEU A 3 3.48 -7.20 -15.30
C LEU A 3 2.41 -7.13 -14.17
N HIS A 4 2.14 -5.95 -13.61
CA HIS A 4 1.38 -5.80 -12.36
C HIS A 4 -0.13 -6.02 -12.44
N ASN A 5 -0.72 -6.07 -13.64
CA ASN A 5 -2.17 -6.21 -13.77
C ASN A 5 -2.71 -7.63 -13.53
N LEU A 6 -1.86 -8.66 -13.54
CA LEU A 6 -2.34 -10.05 -13.53
C LEU A 6 -2.82 -10.56 -12.18
N LEU A 7 -2.44 -9.95 -11.04
CA LEU A 7 -2.79 -10.52 -9.73
C LEU A 7 -3.43 -9.57 -8.71
N ARG A 8 -3.43 -8.24 -8.92
CA ARG A 8 -3.90 -7.24 -7.91
C ARG A 8 -3.37 -7.48 -6.47
N ARG A 9 -2.30 -8.26 -6.32
CA ARG A 9 -1.69 -8.60 -5.02
C ARG A 9 -0.67 -7.53 -4.71
N HIS A 10 -1.11 -6.48 -4.03
CA HIS A 10 -0.21 -5.46 -3.49
C HIS A 10 0.25 -5.92 -2.11
N ARG A 11 1.56 -5.96 -1.89
CA ARG A 11 2.16 -6.25 -0.59
C ARG A 11 2.94 -5.02 -0.14
N PRO A 12 2.77 -4.59 1.12
CA PRO A 12 3.58 -3.52 1.67
C PRO A 12 5.06 -3.95 1.67
N ASP A 13 5.94 -2.97 1.64
CA ASP A 13 7.33 -3.11 2.02
C ASP A 13 7.43 -3.07 3.55
N PRO A 14 7.82 -4.17 4.22
CA PRO A 14 7.98 -4.20 5.67
C PRO A 14 9.15 -3.34 6.17
N VAL A 15 10.07 -2.93 5.28
CA VAL A 15 11.22 -2.10 5.64
C VAL A 15 10.85 -0.61 5.64
N GLU A 16 9.98 -0.19 4.72
CA GLU A 16 9.54 1.21 4.60
C GLU A 16 8.23 1.51 5.36
N GLU A 17 7.85 0.68 6.33
CA GLU A 17 6.66 0.93 7.16
C GLU A 17 6.89 2.12 8.09
N HIS A 18 6.04 3.14 8.00
CA HIS A 18 6.05 4.31 8.89
C HIS A 18 4.63 4.76 9.20
N VAL A 19 4.44 5.46 10.32
CA VAL A 19 3.12 5.98 10.73
C VAL A 19 3.03 7.44 10.33
N GLU A 20 2.03 7.79 9.52
CA GLU A 20 1.72 9.16 9.14
C GLU A 20 0.25 9.44 9.46
N ASN A 21 -0.03 10.52 10.20
CA ASN A 21 -1.40 10.90 10.60
C ASN A 21 -2.20 9.77 11.30
N GLY A 22 -1.52 8.91 12.07
CA GLY A 22 -2.12 7.76 12.75
C GLY A 22 -2.48 6.58 11.83
N LEU A 23 -2.08 6.64 10.56
CA LEU A 23 -2.22 5.55 9.58
C LEU A 23 -0.85 4.93 9.30
N LEU A 24 -0.80 3.61 9.22
CA LEU A 24 0.39 2.89 8.76
C LEU A 24 0.53 3.09 7.25
N MET A 25 1.63 3.69 6.82
CA MET A 25 2.01 3.94 5.43
C MET A 25 3.19 3.04 5.05
N SER A 26 3.24 2.63 3.79
CA SER A 26 4.31 1.82 3.20
C SER A 26 4.26 1.95 1.68
N ALA A 27 5.21 1.40 0.94
CA ALA A 27 5.17 1.28 -0.52
C ALA A 27 4.86 -0.16 -0.94
N CYS A 28 4.27 -0.35 -2.12
CA CYS A 28 4.11 -1.69 -2.68
C CYS A 28 5.44 -2.20 -3.23
N LEU A 29 5.98 -3.31 -2.71
CA LEU A 29 7.25 -3.92 -3.18
C LEU A 29 7.28 -4.23 -4.67
N LEU A 30 6.11 -4.44 -5.28
CA LEU A 30 6.01 -4.75 -6.70
C LEU A 30 5.99 -3.47 -7.55
N CYS A 31 5.10 -2.53 -7.23
CA CYS A 31 4.80 -1.39 -8.10
C CYS A 31 5.28 -0.04 -7.58
N GLY A 32 5.92 0.01 -6.41
CA GLY A 32 6.39 1.25 -5.76
C GLY A 32 5.28 2.22 -5.37
N ARG A 33 4.01 1.85 -5.51
CA ARG A 33 2.88 2.75 -5.22
C ARG A 33 2.65 2.83 -3.71
N PRO A 34 2.33 4.02 -3.17
CA PRO A 34 2.04 4.17 -1.76
C PRO A 34 0.82 3.34 -1.34
N MET A 35 0.95 2.71 -0.19
CA MET A 35 -0.03 1.86 0.47
C MET A 35 -0.27 2.38 1.88
N VAL A 36 -1.51 2.23 2.33
CA VAL A 36 -1.96 2.60 3.67
C VAL A 36 -2.68 1.42 4.30
N LYS A 37 -2.52 1.25 5.62
CA LYS A 37 -3.24 0.27 6.43
C LYS A 37 -4.11 1.02 7.44
N PRO A 38 -5.42 1.15 7.15
CA PRO A 38 -6.37 1.64 8.14
C PRO A 38 -6.40 0.67 9.32
N SER A 39 -6.55 1.17 10.54
CA SER A 39 -6.36 0.42 11.80
C SER A 39 -7.15 -0.89 11.93
N LYS A 40 -8.16 -1.12 11.08
CA LYS A 40 -9.01 -2.33 11.05
C LYS A 40 -9.07 -3.04 9.70
N ARG A 41 -8.30 -2.61 8.70
CA ARG A 41 -8.30 -3.21 7.35
C ARG A 41 -6.90 -3.64 6.95
N GLY A 42 -6.84 -4.56 5.99
CA GLY A 42 -5.59 -4.88 5.31
C GLY A 42 -5.02 -3.68 4.56
N TRP A 43 -3.80 -3.84 4.08
CA TRP A 43 -3.11 -2.85 3.26
C TRP A 43 -3.86 -2.55 1.97
N GLN A 44 -3.98 -1.27 1.64
CA GLN A 44 -4.68 -0.77 0.46
C GLN A 44 -3.82 0.30 -0.21
N LEU A 45 -3.93 0.49 -1.52
CA LEU A 45 -3.23 1.59 -2.20
C LEU A 45 -3.78 2.95 -1.74
N ALA A 46 -2.91 3.91 -1.44
CA ALA A 46 -3.27 5.24 -0.96
C ALA A 46 -4.24 5.97 -1.92
N GLY A 47 -4.17 5.70 -3.22
CA GLY A 47 -5.06 6.28 -4.23
C GLY A 47 -6.47 5.68 -4.34
N ARG A 48 -6.82 4.65 -3.54
CA ARG A 48 -8.20 4.12 -3.46
C ARG A 48 -8.98 4.63 -2.26
N VAL A 49 -8.35 5.41 -1.39
CA VAL A 49 -9.06 6.12 -0.32
C VAL A 49 -9.65 7.38 -0.96
N ARG A 50 -10.86 7.26 -1.53
CA ARG A 50 -11.67 8.46 -1.83
C ARG A 50 -12.00 9.14 -0.48
N PRO A 51 -11.89 10.48 -0.38
CA PRO A 51 -12.30 11.22 0.81
C PRO A 51 -13.77 10.98 1.15
#